data_AF-A0A562Q817-F1
#
_entry.id   AF-A0A562Q817-F1
#
_cell.length_a   1.000
_cell.length_b   1.000
_cell.length_c   1.000
_cell.angle_alpha   90.00
_cell.angle_beta   90.00
_cell.angle_gamma   90.00
#
_symmetry.space_group_name_H-M   'P 1'
#
loop_
_entity.id
_entity.type
_entity.pdbx_description
1 polymer ?
#
loop_
_entity_poly.entity_id
_entity_poly.type
_entity_poly.pdbx_seq_one_letter_code
_entity_poly.pdbx_strand_id
1 'polypeptide(L)' 'MLFRKRQKLRKLENSQLLMQIEGHKHRLDSQKNLIAHSVDPSDDVLQRTNITEALYSFLLREARQRKATKNEL' A
#
# COMPACT_ATOMS: atom_id res chain seq x y z
N MET A 1 8.44 -30.37 10.88
CA MET A 1 7.45 -29.48 10.18
C MET A 1 7.83 -27.98 10.22
N LEU A 2 9.10 -27.62 9.98
CA LEU A 2 9.53 -26.20 9.95
C LEU A 2 9.14 -25.47 8.66
N PHE A 3 9.19 -26.16 7.52
CA PHE A 3 8.88 -25.59 6.21
C PHE A 3 7.40 -25.21 6.06
N ARG A 4 6.48 -26.00 6.65
CA ARG A 4 5.05 -25.69 6.70
C ARG A 4 4.75 -24.44 7.54
N LYS A 5 5.43 -24.28 8.69
CA LYS A 5 5.32 -23.06 9.52
C LYS A 5 5.85 -21.82 8.77
N ARG A 6 6.99 -21.94 8.08
CA ARG A 6 7.56 -20.88 7.25
C ARG A 6 6.65 -20.48 6.08
N GLN A 7 5.99 -21.44 5.44
CA GLN A 7 5.03 -21.15 4.36
C GLN A 7 3.78 -20.44 4.88
N LYS A 8 3.26 -20.86 6.04
CA LYS A 8 2.14 -20.18 6.70
C LYS A 8 2.49 -18.74 7.08
N LEU A 9 3.70 -18.51 7.60
CA LEU A 9 4.19 -17.17 7.94
C LEU A 9 4.26 -16.26 6.70
N ARG A 10 4.84 -16.76 5.60
CA ARG A 10 4.90 -16.00 4.34
C ARG A 10 3.51 -15.63 3.80
N LYS A 11 2.53 -16.53 3.92
CA LYS A 11 1.14 -16.22 3.53
C LYS A 11 0.54 -15.09 4.37
N LEU A 12 0.79 -15.10 5.68
CA LEU A 12 0.33 -14.06 6.60
C LEU A 12 1.02 -12.72 6.32
N GLU A 13 2.33 -12.71 6.08
CA GLU A 13 3.05 -11.49 5.70
C GLU A 13 2.56 -10.94 4.36
N ASN A 14 2.28 -11.80 3.38
CA ASN A 14 1.72 -11.39 2.10
C ASN A 14 0.30 -10.81 2.25
N SER A 15 -0.54 -11.38 3.12
CA SER A 15 -1.88 -10.84 3.36
C SER A 15 -1.82 -9.47 4.05
N GLN A 16 -0.91 -9.30 5.01
CA GLN A 16 -0.64 -8.02 5.66
C GLN A 16 -0.14 -6.97 4.66
N LEU A 17 0.78 -7.35 3.77
CA LEU A 17 1.29 -6.47 2.70
C LEU A 17 0.15 -6.00 1.79
N LEU A 18 -0.71 -6.92 1.34
CA LEU A 18 -1.85 -6.58 0.48
C LEU A 18 -2.84 -5.65 1.19
N MET A 19 -3.12 -5.90 2.48
CA MET A 19 -3.99 -5.03 3.29
C MET A 19 -3.40 -3.62 3.45
N GLN A 20 -2.09 -3.50 3.65
CA GLN A 20 -1.41 -2.21 3.71
C GLN A 20 -1.48 -1.47 2.37
N ILE A 21 -1.26 -2.16 1.25
CA ILE A 21 -1.39 -1.58 -0.10
C ILE A 21 -2.80 -1.02 -0.30
N GLU A 22 -3.83 -1.76 0.09
CA GLU A 22 -5.23 -1.34 -0.03
C GLU A 22 -5.53 -0.11 0.84
N GLY A 23 -5.03 -0.10 2.09
CA GLY A 23 -5.14 1.06 2.98
C GLY A 23 -4.43 2.31 2.45
N HIS A 24 -3.21 2.16 1.92
CA HIS A 24 -2.46 3.27 1.30
C HIS A 24 -3.14 3.78 0.04
N LYS A 25 -3.75 2.90 -0.76
CA LYS A 25 -4.56 3.30 -1.93
C LYS A 25 -5.73 4.17 -1.50
N HIS A 26 -6.53 3.73 -0.53
CA HIS A 26 -7.68 4.50 -0.05
C HIS A 26 -7.28 5.85 0.53
N ARG A 27 -6.15 5.91 1.24
CA ARG A 27 -5.60 7.16 1.78
C ARG A 27 -5.16 8.10 0.66
N LEU A 28 -4.45 7.59 -0.34
CA LEU A 28 -4.01 8.38 -1.49
C LEU A 28 -5.20 8.91 -2.29
N ASP A 29 -6.21 8.08 -2.54
CA ASP A 29 -7.44 8.48 -3.23
C ASP A 29 -8.17 9.60 -2.45
N SER A 30 -8.27 9.45 -1.13
CA SER A 30 -8.87 10.50 -0.27
C SER A 30 -8.08 11.80 -0.32
N GLN A 31 -6.74 11.74 -0.25
CA GLN A 31 -5.88 12.92 -0.35
C GLN A 31 -5.99 13.61 -1.71
N LYS A 32 -5.98 12.83 -2.81
CA LYS A 32 -6.15 13.34 -4.17
C LYS A 32 -7.53 13.99 -4.34
N ASN A 33 -8.58 13.38 -3.80
CA ASN A 33 -9.92 13.96 -3.82
C ASN A 33 -9.98 15.28 -3.06
N LEU A 34 -9.40 15.37 -1.87
CA LEU A 34 -9.35 16.61 -1.10
C LEU A 34 -8.61 17.71 -1.86
N ILE A 35 -7.44 17.41 -2.42
CA ILE A 35 -6.67 18.37 -3.23
C ILE A 35 -7.48 18.85 -4.43
N ALA A 36 -8.16 17.93 -5.14
CA ALA A 36 -8.94 18.27 -6.33
C ALA A 36 -10.12 19.22 -6.04
N HIS A 37 -10.67 19.19 -4.81
CA HIS A 37 -11.76 20.07 -4.38
C HIS A 37 -11.26 21.30 -3.60
N SER A 38 -9.94 21.44 -3.40
CA SER A 38 -9.33 22.56 -2.70
C SER A 38 -8.91 23.64 -3.69
N VAL A 39 -9.31 24.88 -3.43
CA VAL A 39 -8.95 26.04 -4.27
C VAL A 39 -7.47 26.41 -4.11
N ASP A 40 -6.91 26.23 -2.91
CA ASP A 40 -5.50 26.43 -2.60
C ASP A 40 -5.01 25.38 -1.57
N PRO A 41 -4.50 24.23 -2.03
CA PRO A 41 -3.96 23.20 -1.15
C PRO A 41 -2.59 23.62 -0.58
N SER A 42 -2.44 23.59 0.74
CA SER A 42 -1.17 23.94 1.39
C SER A 42 -0.03 22.99 0.97
N ASP A 43 1.20 23.51 0.93
CA ASP A 43 2.40 22.73 0.57
C ASP A 43 2.58 21.46 1.42
N ASP A 44 2.26 21.51 2.71
CA ASP A 44 2.34 20.33 3.59
C ASP A 44 1.38 19.21 3.13
N VAL A 45 0.20 19.57 2.62
CA VAL A 45 -0.77 18.59 2.09
C VAL A 45 -0.26 17.95 0.81
N LEU A 46 0.34 18.75 -0.08
CA LEU A 46 0.97 18.26 -1.31
C LEU A 46 2.15 17.32 -1.00
N GLN A 47 3.03 17.73 -0.08
CA GLN A 47 4.17 16.91 0.35
C GLN A 47 3.73 15.59 0.98
N ARG A 48 2.74 15.61 1.87
CA ARG A 48 2.18 14.38 2.48
C ARG A 48 1.57 13.44 1.45
N THR A 49 0.93 13.99 0.42
CA THR A 49 0.35 13.21 -0.68
C THR A 49 1.44 12.55 -1.50
N ASN A 50 2.50 13.28 -1.84
CA ASN A 50 3.66 12.75 -2.55
C ASN A 50 4.36 11.62 -1.77
N ILE A 51 4.52 11.78 -0.45
CA ILE A 51 5.07 10.73 0.42
C ILE A 51 4.16 9.50 0.41
N THR A 52 2.85 9.69 0.49
CA THR A 52 1.87 8.58 0.48
C THR A 52 1.92 7.84 -0.86
N GLU A 53 2.06 8.55 -1.98
CA GLU A 53 2.21 7.97 -3.31
C GLU A 53 3.52 7.18 -3.48
N ALA A 54 4.62 7.71 -2.95
CA ALA A 54 5.91 7.02 -2.94
C ALA A 54 5.85 5.72 -2.13
N LEU A 55 5.24 5.75 -0.94
CA LEU A 55 5.03 4.56 -0.10
C LEU A 55 4.13 3.53 -0.80
N TYR A 56 3.02 3.97 -1.38
CA TYR A 56 2.13 3.10 -2.13
C TYR A 56 2.86 2.41 -3.31
N SER A 57 3.63 3.17 -4.08
CA SER A 57 4.42 2.65 -5.21
C SER A 57 5.50 1.67 -4.76
N PHE A 58 6.15 1.94 -3.63
CA PHE A 58 7.12 1.04 -3.02
C PHE A 58 6.49 -0.30 -2.63
N LEU A 59 5.36 -0.28 -1.94
CA LEU A 59 4.65 -1.50 -1.52
C LEU A 59 4.16 -2.31 -2.73
N LEU A 60 3.70 -1.64 -3.81
CA LEU A 60 3.35 -2.32 -5.06
C LEU A 60 4.55 -3.02 -5.70
N ARG A 61 5.71 -2.36 -5.73
CA ARG A 61 6.95 -2.96 -6.24
C ARG A 61 7.34 -4.17 -5.39
N GLU A 62 7.23 -4.08 -4.08
CA GLU A 62 7.49 -5.17 -3.16
C GLU A 62 6.54 -6.36 -3.38
N ALA A 63 5.24 -6.11 -3.53
CA ALA A 63 4.25 -7.15 -3.83
C ALA A 63 4.55 -7.88 -5.14
N ARG A 64 4.98 -7.14 -6.19
CA ARG A 64 5.43 -7.73 -7.46
C ARG A 64 6.65 -8.63 -7.27
N GLN A 65 7.64 -8.16 -6.52
CA GLN A 65 8.87 -8.93 -6.25
C GLN A 65 8.58 -10.21 -5.46
N ARG A 66 7.66 -10.14 -4.49
CA ARG A 66 7.21 -11.29 -3.68
C ARG A 66 6.23 -12.20 -4.43
N LYS A 67 5.78 -11.82 -5.64
CA LYS A 67 4.68 -12.47 -6.39
C LYS A 67 3.44 -12.68 -5.51
N ALA A 68 3.19 -11.76 -4.59
CA ALA A 68 2.04 -11.82 -3.70
C ALA A 68 0.78 -11.54 -4.54
N THR A 69 -0.02 -12.58 -4.78
CA THR A 69 -1.27 -12.46 -5.54
C THR A 69 -2.46 -12.65 -4.62
N LYS A 70 -3.53 -11.89 -4.87
CA LYS A 70 -4.78 -11.95 -4.09
C LYS A 70 -5.52 -13.29 -4.26
N ASN A 71 -5.17 -14.07 -5.29
CA ASN A 71 -5.78 -15.37 -5.61
C ASN A 71 -5.36 -16.54 -4.70
N GLU A 72 -4.39 -16.36 -3.79
CA GLU A 72 -3.95 -17.42 -2.86
C GLU A 72 -4.48 -17.25 -1.42
N LEU A 73 -5.37 -16.28 -1.18
CA LEU A 73 -6.03 -16.03 0.11
C LEU A 73 -7.37 -16.73 0.22
#